data_AF-A0A822XAC5-F1
#
_entry.id   AF-A0A822XAC5-F1
#
_cell.length_a   1.000
_cell.length_b   1.000
_cell.length_c   1.000
_cell.angle_alpha   90.00
_cell.angle_beta   90.00
_cell.angle_gamma   90.00
#
_symmetry.space_group_name_H-M   'P 1'
#
loop_
_entity.id
_entity.type
_entity.pdbx_description
1 polymer ?
#
loop_
_entity_poly.entity_id
_entity_poly.type
_entity_poly.pdbx_seq_one_letter_code
_entity_poly.pdbx_strand_id
1 'polypeptide(L)'
;MASREPTVLQFFPSSTSLSAKVHPVVIFNICDCYVRRPDQAERVIGTLLGSISPDGTVEIRNSYAVPHNESSDQVALDIDYHHNMLTSHQKVNPKEVIVGW
;
A
#
# COMPACT_ATOMS: atom_id res chain seq x y z
N MET A 1 -0.13 -39.33 -1.04
CA MET A 1 0.81 -38.18 -1.10
C MET A 1 0.19 -37.11 -1.97
N ALA A 2 -0.58 -36.18 -1.38
CA ALA A 2 -1.21 -35.09 -2.12
C ALA A 2 -0.17 -33.98 -2.37
N SER A 3 0.22 -33.79 -3.62
CA SER A 3 1.08 -32.70 -4.07
C SER A 3 0.34 -31.37 -3.95
N ARG A 4 0.85 -30.44 -3.14
CA ARG A 4 0.42 -29.03 -3.12
C ARG A 4 0.94 -28.36 -4.39
N GLU A 5 0.06 -27.97 -5.29
CA GLU A 5 0.42 -27.11 -6.40
C GLU A 5 0.64 -25.67 -5.89
N PRO A 6 1.70 -24.97 -6.35
CA PRO A 6 1.90 -23.57 -6.01
C PRO A 6 0.83 -22.74 -6.73
N THR A 7 -0.01 -22.05 -5.97
CA THR A 7 -0.91 -21.02 -6.52
C THR A 7 -0.06 -19.88 -7.07
N VAL A 8 0.22 -19.92 -8.37
CA VAL A 8 0.87 -18.83 -9.09
C VAL A 8 -0.15 -17.70 -9.26
N LEU A 9 0.12 -16.54 -8.68
CA LEU A 9 -0.62 -15.32 -8.97
C LEU A 9 -0.31 -14.90 -10.42
N GLN A 10 -1.13 -15.36 -11.36
CA GLN A 10 -1.06 -14.93 -12.76
C GLN A 10 -1.66 -13.53 -12.87
N PHE A 11 -0.81 -12.52 -13.06
CA PHE A 11 -1.22 -11.17 -13.42
C PHE A 11 -1.48 -11.13 -14.93
N PHE A 12 -2.75 -11.10 -15.34
CA PHE A 12 -3.11 -10.88 -16.73
C PHE A 12 -2.94 -9.38 -17.04
N PRO A 13 -2.12 -8.99 -18.03
CA PRO A 13 -2.07 -7.59 -18.46
C PRO A 13 -3.42 -7.25 -19.10
N SER A 14 -4.23 -6.41 -18.45
CA SER A 14 -5.41 -5.85 -19.09
C SER A 14 -4.95 -4.88 -20.18
N SER A 15 -5.59 -4.93 -21.35
CA SER A 15 -5.32 -4.04 -22.48
C SER A 15 -5.80 -2.60 -22.25
N THR A 16 -6.23 -2.27 -21.04
CA THR A 16 -6.66 -0.93 -20.63
C THR A 16 -5.44 -0.13 -20.19
N SER A 17 -5.16 0.99 -20.85
CA SER A 17 -4.14 1.94 -20.39
C SER A 17 -4.50 2.43 -18.98
N LEU A 18 -3.87 1.88 -17.95
CA LEU A 18 -4.04 2.32 -16.58
C LEU A 18 -3.23 3.60 -16.37
N SER A 19 -3.90 4.70 -16.02
CA SER A 19 -3.27 5.98 -15.73
C SER A 19 -3.24 6.20 -14.23
N ALA A 20 -2.08 6.60 -13.68
CA ALA A 20 -1.94 6.93 -12.28
C ALA A 20 -1.42 8.36 -12.11
N LYS A 21 -2.02 9.12 -11.20
CA LYS A 21 -1.61 10.47 -10.83
C LYS A 21 -1.22 10.48 -9.36
N VAL A 22 0.04 10.75 -9.07
CA VAL A 22 0.58 10.79 -7.71
C VAL A 22 0.70 12.23 -7.25
N HIS A 23 0.07 12.54 -6.10
CA HIS A 23 0.25 13.84 -5.46
C HIS A 23 1.63 13.90 -4.77
N PRO A 24 2.37 15.01 -4.87
CA PRO A 24 3.73 15.11 -4.31
C PRO A 24 3.84 14.78 -2.82
N VAL A 25 2.79 15.06 -2.04
CA VAL A 25 2.72 14.73 -0.60
C VAL A 25 2.94 13.24 -0.33
N VAL A 26 2.52 12.36 -1.24
CA VAL A 26 2.71 10.90 -1.12
C VAL A 26 4.19 10.56 -1.12
N ILE A 27 4.96 11.17 -2.04
CA ILE A 27 6.41 10.94 -2.15
C ILE A 27 7.11 11.48 -0.90
N PHE A 28 6.72 12.68 -0.43
CA PHE A 28 7.28 13.24 0.80
C PHE A 28 7.00 12.35 2.02
N ASN A 29 5.78 11.83 2.16
CA ASN A 29 5.43 10.91 3.26
C ASN A 29 6.31 9.65 3.20
N ILE A 30 6.49 9.04 2.03
CA ILE A 30 7.32 7.83 1.85
C ILE A 30 8.77 8.11 2.25
N CYS A 31 9.34 9.22 1.75
CA CYS A 31 10.72 9.60 2.10
C CYS A 31 10.88 9.90 3.59
N ASP A 32 9.94 10.63 4.18
CA ASP A 32 9.94 10.97 5.61
C ASP A 32 9.78 9.73 6.50
N CYS A 33 8.94 8.77 6.10
CA CYS A 33 8.85 7.46 6.75
C CYS A 33 10.15 6.67 6.61
N TYR A 34 10.79 6.68 5.43
CA TYR A 34 12.06 5.97 5.21
C TYR A 34 13.19 6.54 6.07
N VAL A 35 13.29 7.87 6.21
CA VAL A 35 14.33 8.51 7.03
C VAL A 35 14.12 8.25 8.52
N ARG A 36 12.86 8.12 8.98
CA ARG A 36 12.53 7.88 10.40
C ARG A 36 12.35 6.41 10.76
N ARG A 37 12.57 5.49 9.82
CA ARG A 37 12.48 4.05 10.10
C ARG A 37 13.52 3.64 11.14
N PRO A 38 13.30 2.55 11.90
CA PRO A 38 14.31 2.03 12.82
C PRO A 38 15.63 1.73 12.09
N ASP A 39 16.77 1.97 12.74
CA ASP A 39 18.10 1.79 12.11
C ASP A 39 18.32 0.37 11.57
N GLN A 40 17.73 -0.64 12.21
CA GLN A 40 17.79 -2.04 11.78
C GLN A 40 16.86 -2.39 10.59
N ALA A 41 15.95 -1.50 10.20
CA ALA A 41 15.03 -1.75 9.09
C ALA A 41 15.67 -1.35 7.76
N GLU A 42 15.66 -2.23 6.77
CA GLU A 42 16.22 -1.95 5.44
C GLU A 42 15.21 -1.22 4.53
N ARG A 43 13.92 -1.42 4.75
CA ARG A 43 12.83 -0.84 3.96
C ARG A 43 11.65 -0.39 4.83
N VAL A 44 10.70 0.28 4.19
CA VAL A 44 9.41 0.66 4.76
C VAL A 44 8.31 0.08 3.87
N ILE A 45 7.26 -0.43 4.50
CA ILE A 45 6.05 -0.88 3.81
C ILE A 45 4.93 0.07 4.19
N GLY A 46 4.12 0.47 3.21
CA GLY A 46 3.05 1.42 3.42
C GLY A 46 1.77 1.03 2.70
N THR A 47 0.78 1.89 2.79
CA THR A 47 -0.48 1.79 2.07
C THR A 47 -0.70 3.09 1.33
N LEU A 48 -1.08 2.98 0.06
CA LEU A 48 -1.43 4.10 -0.80
C LEU A 48 -2.94 4.33 -0.74
N LEU A 49 -3.31 5.59 -0.54
CA LEU A 49 -4.69 6.04 -0.40
C LEU A 49 -5.05 7.01 -1.52
N GLY A 50 -6.28 6.89 -2.00
CA GLY A 50 -6.70 7.67 -3.15
C GLY A 50 -8.13 7.39 -3.60
N SER A 51 -8.37 7.58 -4.88
CA SER A 51 -9.64 7.29 -5.53
C SER A 51 -9.43 6.82 -6.96
N ILE A 52 -10.35 6.00 -7.46
CA ILE A 52 -10.35 5.53 -8.85
C ILE A 52 -11.47 6.26 -9.57
N SER A 53 -11.12 6.97 -10.65
CA SER A 53 -12.06 7.69 -11.48
C SER A 53 -12.84 6.72 -12.39
N PRO A 54 -14.04 7.08 -12.89
CA PRO A 54 -14.84 6.21 -13.76
C PRO A 54 -14.14 5.81 -15.07
N ASP A 55 -13.16 6.62 -15.52
CA ASP A 55 -12.30 6.36 -16.68
C ASP A 55 -11.14 5.39 -16.38
N GLY A 56 -11.02 4.91 -15.14
CA GLY A 56 -9.95 4.03 -14.69
C GLY A 56 -8.69 4.76 -14.20
N THR A 57 -8.66 6.10 -14.19
CA THR A 57 -7.51 6.85 -13.66
C THR A 57 -7.43 6.72 -12.14
N VAL A 58 -6.30 6.24 -11.63
CA VAL A 58 -6.01 6.14 -10.19
C VAL A 58 -5.38 7.45 -9.71
N GLU A 59 -6.05 8.18 -8.84
CA GLU A 59 -5.49 9.35 -8.18
C GLU A 59 -5.00 8.97 -6.78
N ILE A 60 -3.68 9.00 -6.58
CA ILE A 60 -3.01 8.65 -5.32
C ILE A 60 -2.73 9.95 -4.57
N ARG A 61 -3.42 10.14 -3.44
CA ARG A 61 -3.50 11.43 -2.74
C ARG A 61 -2.80 11.41 -1.39
N ASN A 62 -2.70 10.24 -0.77
CA ASN A 62 -2.09 10.09 0.54
C ASN A 62 -1.40 8.73 0.68
N SER A 63 -0.60 8.58 1.73
CA SER A 63 0.01 7.31 2.11
C SER A 63 0.38 7.30 3.59
N TYR A 64 0.43 6.11 4.17
CA TYR A 64 0.92 5.89 5.53
C TYR A 64 1.77 4.62 5.59
N ALA A 65 2.77 4.59 6.47
CA ALA A 65 3.57 3.40 6.73
C ALA A 65 2.80 2.41 7.62
N VAL A 66 2.99 1.11 7.38
CA VAL A 66 2.45 0.03 8.21
C VAL A 66 3.61 -0.61 8.96
N PRO A 67 3.55 -0.70 10.31
CA PRO A 67 4.52 -1.44 11.09
C PRO A 67 4.63 -2.88 10.58
N HIS A 68 5.85 -3.32 10.37
CA HIS A 68 6.13 -4.64 9.84
C HIS A 68 7.36 -5.25 10.52
N ASN A 69 7.40 -6.58 10.54
CA ASN A 69 8.55 -7.35 10.98
C ASN A 69 8.97 -8.31 9.87
N GLU A 70 10.27 -8.33 9.58
CA GLU A 70 10.83 -9.16 8.52
C GLU A 70 11.62 -10.32 9.14
N SER A 71 11.35 -11.51 8.63
CA SER A 71 12.17 -12.71 8.84
C SER A 71 12.68 -13.18 7.47
N SER A 72 13.58 -14.17 7.44
CA SER A 72 14.27 -14.61 6.22
C SER A 72 13.37 -14.86 5.01
N ASP A 73 12.14 -15.35 5.25
CA ASP A 73 11.21 -15.75 4.19
C ASP A 73 9.83 -15.10 4.28
N GLN A 74 9.58 -14.26 5.29
CA GLN A 74 8.24 -13.74 5.57
C GLN A 74 8.25 -12.31 6.08
N VAL A 75 7.21 -11.58 5.68
CA VAL A 75 6.90 -10.22 6.13
C VAL A 75 5.59 -10.26 6.88
N ALA A 76 5.63 -9.93 8.17
CA ALA A 76 4.43 -9.80 9.00
C ALA A 76 4.04 -8.32 9.12
N LEU A 77 2.79 -7.99 8.81
CA LEU A 77 2.23 -6.65 8.95
C LEU A 77 1.36 -6.55 10.21
N ASP A 78 1.38 -5.40 10.88
CA ASP A 78 0.41 -5.09 11.93
C ASP A 78 -0.95 -4.72 11.33
N ILE A 79 -1.84 -5.71 11.27
CA ILE A 79 -3.17 -5.60 10.68
C ILE A 79 -4.09 -4.69 11.51
N ASP A 80 -3.96 -4.69 12.83
CA ASP A 80 -4.77 -3.85 13.72
C ASP A 80 -4.40 -2.38 13.53
N TYR A 81 -3.09 -2.08 13.45
CA TYR A 81 -2.62 -0.75 13.09
C TYR A 81 -3.16 -0.32 11.73
N HIS A 82 -3.07 -1.19 10.72
CA HIS A 82 -3.54 -0.89 9.37
C HIS A 82 -5.04 -0.53 9.36
N HIS A 83 -5.89 -1.31 10.04
CA HIS A 83 -7.33 -1.02 10.15
C HIS A 83 -7.62 0.28 10.87
N ASN A 84 -6.95 0.53 12.00
CA ASN A 84 -7.14 1.75 12.79
C ASN A 84 -6.71 2.99 12.01
N MET A 85 -5.61 2.89 11.26
CA MET A 85 -5.11 4.00 10.44
C MET A 85 -6.05 4.29 9.28
N LEU A 86 -6.49 3.27 8.53
CA LEU A 86 -7.48 3.43 7.47
C LEU A 86 -8.75 4.09 7.99
N THR A 87 -9.28 3.60 9.12
CA THR A 87 -10.48 4.15 9.76
C THR A 87 -10.29 5.63 10.13
N SER A 88 -9.10 6.00 10.59
CA SER A 88 -8.78 7.40 10.94
C SER A 88 -8.73 8.30 9.71
N HIS A 89 -8.14 7.83 8.61
CA HIS A 89 -8.17 8.55 7.33
C HIS A 89 -9.60 8.72 6.81
N GLN A 90 -10.41 7.67 6.87
CA GLN A 90 -11.81 7.70 6.42
C GLN A 90 -12.69 8.63 7.26
N LYS A 91 -12.39 8.86 8.54
CA LYS A 91 -13.08 9.89 9.35
C LYS A 91 -12.88 11.31 8.80
N VAL A 92 -11.73 11.58 8.19
CA VAL A 92 -11.41 12.89 7.60
C VAL A 92 -11.90 12.97 6.15
N ASN A 93 -11.68 11.91 5.38
CA ASN A 93 -12.13 11.82 3.99
C ASN A 93 -12.75 10.44 3.70
N PRO A 94 -14.09 10.32 3.81
CA PRO A 94 -14.78 9.04 3.58
C PRO A 94 -14.69 8.52 2.14
N LYS A 95 -14.29 9.35 1.17
CA LYS A 95 -14.14 8.95 -0.24
C LYS A 95 -12.79 8.30 -0.52
N GLU A 96 -11.85 8.38 0.41
CA GLU A 96 -10.52 7.83 0.25
C GLU A 96 -10.54 6.31 0.47
N VAL A 97 -9.99 5.58 -0.49
CA VAL A 97 -9.90 4.11 -0.48
C VAL A 97 -8.46 3.66 -0.64
N ILE A 98 -8.19 2.41 -0.27
CA ILE A 98 -6.90 1.77 -0.57
C ILE A 98 -6.79 1.58 -2.08
N VAL A 99 -5.72 2.11 -2.65
CA VAL A 99 -5.41 1.99 -4.09
C VAL A 99 -4.14 1.20 -4.37
N GLY A 100 -3.35 0.87 -3.33
CA GLY A 100 -2.12 0.08 -3.46
C GLY A 100 -1.28 0.06 -2.19
N TRP A 101 -0.05 -0.43 -2.31
CA TRP A 101 0.99 -0.48 -1.28
C TRP A 101 2.38 -0.36 -1.93
#